data_AF-A0A183DUG6-F1
#
_entry.id   AF-A0A183DUG6-F1
#
_cell.length_a   1.000
_cell.length_b   1.000
_cell.length_c   1.000
_cell.angle_alpha   90.00
_cell.angle_beta   90.00
_cell.angle_gamma   90.00
#
_symmetry.space_group_name_H-M   'P 1'
#
loop_
_entity.id
_entity.type
_entity.pdbx_description
1 polymer ?
#
loop_
_entity_poly.entity_id
_entity_poly.type
_entity_poly.pdbx_seq_one_letter_code
_entity_poly.pdbx_strand_id
1 'polypeptide(L)'
;MKSIGIKSVDELFKQAIAPLAVSMDMRGKLESALVDWRHDCGLGPAGTIRQGLRLMYPMIVTHGVFPEQLQKTFDSMSVLLDICAKILVNTDPLLTQLEDATKRISECYDELSALCLSAGLRGLKATRASENFAWNVRLLKAQLTLMSKTQAEANDIVTQVRNPFGAYSGWLQADKKVE
;
A
#
# COMPACT_ATOMS: atom_id res chain seq x y z
N MET A 1 0.72 -16.96 -7.85
CA MET A 1 0.65 -17.99 -6.78
C MET A 1 1.18 -19.31 -7.30
N LYS A 2 1.65 -20.20 -6.42
CA LYS A 2 2.16 -21.54 -6.79
C LYS A 2 1.00 -22.54 -6.79
N SER A 3 0.90 -23.40 -7.79
CA SER A 3 -0.09 -24.49 -7.78
C SER A 3 0.27 -25.54 -6.72
N ILE A 4 -0.75 -26.02 -6.03
CA ILE A 4 -0.66 -27.06 -5.01
C ILE A 4 -0.78 -28.45 -5.65
N GLY A 5 -1.51 -28.56 -6.77
CA GLY A 5 -1.80 -29.82 -7.44
C GLY A 5 -3.04 -30.52 -6.88
N ILE A 6 -3.83 -29.82 -6.06
CA ILE A 6 -5.13 -30.26 -5.53
C ILE A 6 -6.17 -29.27 -6.05
N LYS A 7 -7.06 -29.73 -6.92
CA LYS A 7 -8.01 -28.85 -7.64
C LYS A 7 -8.83 -27.97 -6.70
N SER A 8 -9.43 -28.53 -5.63
CA SER A 8 -10.24 -27.77 -4.68
C SER A 8 -9.46 -26.64 -3.99
N VAL A 9 -8.22 -26.92 -3.58
CA VAL A 9 -7.33 -25.94 -2.92
C VAL A 9 -6.84 -24.89 -3.92
N ASP A 10 -6.49 -25.30 -5.14
CA ASP A 10 -6.05 -24.38 -6.19
C ASP A 10 -7.17 -23.40 -6.58
N GLU A 11 -8.44 -23.83 -6.61
CA GLU A 11 -9.58 -22.93 -6.86
C GLU A 11 -9.78 -21.91 -5.72
N LEU A 12 -9.53 -22.26 -4.47
CA LEU A 12 -9.57 -21.30 -3.35
C LEU A 12 -8.49 -20.21 -3.52
N PHE A 13 -7.26 -20.60 -3.87
CA PHE A 13 -6.19 -19.64 -4.12
C PHE A 13 -6.47 -18.74 -5.33
N LYS A 14 -7.13 -19.26 -6.38
CA LYS A 14 -7.52 -18.45 -7.55
C LYS A 14 -8.44 -17.29 -7.20
N GLN A 15 -9.34 -17.48 -6.23
CA GLN A 15 -10.26 -16.41 -5.79
C GLN A 15 -9.51 -15.21 -5.20
N ALA A 16 -8.32 -15.43 -4.63
CA ALA A 16 -7.50 -14.35 -4.06
C ALA A 16 -6.58 -13.67 -5.09
N ILE A 17 -6.45 -14.17 -6.32
CA ILE A 17 -5.51 -13.63 -7.32
C ILE A 17 -5.90 -12.20 -7.75
N ALA A 18 -7.17 -11.96 -8.06
CA ALA A 18 -7.61 -10.64 -8.52
C ALA A 18 -7.49 -9.57 -7.42
N PRO A 19 -7.97 -9.80 -6.18
CA PRO A 19 -7.72 -8.88 -5.06
C PRO A 19 -6.23 -8.64 -4.78
N LEU A 20 -5.39 -9.68 -4.90
CA LEU A 20 -3.94 -9.54 -4.76
C LEU A 20 -3.35 -8.64 -5.85
N ALA A 21 -3.77 -8.78 -7.11
CA ALA A 21 -3.30 -7.93 -8.20
C ALA A 21 -3.71 -6.46 -8.01
N VAL A 22 -4.96 -6.20 -7.63
CA VAL A 22 -5.46 -4.84 -7.35
C VAL A 22 -4.67 -4.19 -6.21
N SER A 23 -4.44 -4.92 -5.13
CA SER A 23 -3.66 -4.40 -3.99
C SER A 23 -2.22 -4.06 -4.38
N MET A 24 -1.55 -4.92 -5.16
CA MET A 24 -0.19 -4.65 -5.66
C MET A 24 -0.15 -3.42 -6.56
N ASP A 25 -1.12 -3.27 -7.46
CA ASP A 25 -1.25 -2.11 -8.35
C ASP A 25 -1.50 -0.80 -7.59
N MET A 26 -2.42 -0.80 -6.61
CA MET A 26 -2.71 0.37 -5.77
C MET A 26 -1.46 0.87 -5.04
N ARG A 27 -0.69 -0.06 -4.47
CA ARG A 27 0.57 0.25 -3.79
C ARG A 27 1.62 0.79 -4.76
N GLY A 28 1.80 0.15 -5.92
CA GLY A 28 2.73 0.61 -6.94
C GLY A 28 2.41 2.02 -7.47
N LYS A 29 1.13 2.34 -7.63
CA LYS A 29 0.67 3.68 -8.02
C LYS A 29 1.00 4.74 -6.96
N LEU A 30 0.80 4.43 -5.68
CA LEU A 30 1.19 5.35 -4.60
C LEU A 30 2.70 5.58 -4.59
N GLU A 31 3.49 4.51 -4.64
CA GLU A 31 4.96 4.57 -4.65
C GLU A 31 5.47 5.40 -5.83
N SER A 32 4.93 5.19 -7.03
CA SER A 32 5.29 5.95 -8.24
C SER A 32 4.92 7.43 -8.11
N ALA A 33 3.68 7.75 -7.75
CA ALA A 33 3.23 9.13 -7.65
C ALA A 33 3.99 9.91 -6.57
N LEU A 34 4.41 9.23 -5.49
CA LEU A 34 5.22 9.84 -4.45
C LEU A 34 6.64 10.15 -4.94
N VAL A 35 7.22 9.29 -5.78
CA VAL A 35 8.52 9.54 -6.43
C VAL A 35 8.43 10.72 -7.40
N ASP A 36 7.39 10.75 -8.23
CA ASP A 36 7.17 11.83 -9.21
C ASP A 36 6.99 13.17 -8.50
N TRP A 37 6.15 13.21 -7.47
CA TRP A 37 5.94 14.42 -6.68
C TRP A 37 7.22 14.91 -5.99
N ARG A 38 8.04 14.00 -5.43
CA ARG A 38 9.34 14.36 -4.83
C ARG A 38 10.28 14.96 -5.86
N HIS A 39 10.34 14.36 -7.05
CA HIS A 39 11.15 14.86 -8.15
C HIS A 39 10.74 16.28 -8.55
N ASP A 40 9.44 16.54 -8.70
CA ASP A 40 8.92 17.85 -9.08
C ASP A 40 9.15 18.90 -7.99
N CYS A 41 9.09 18.51 -6.71
CA CYS A 41 9.46 19.38 -5.59
C CYS A 41 10.97 19.69 -5.53
N GLY A 42 11.80 19.02 -6.33
CA GLY A 42 13.26 19.09 -6.23
C GLY A 42 13.82 18.38 -4.99
N LEU A 43 13.08 17.44 -4.41
CA LEU A 43 13.50 16.66 -3.25
C LEU A 43 14.31 15.43 -3.69
N GLY A 44 15.24 15.00 -2.84
CA GLY A 44 15.89 13.71 -3.00
C GLY A 44 14.93 12.52 -2.76
N PRO A 45 15.35 11.28 -3.06
CA PRO A 45 14.51 10.08 -2.92
C PRO A 45 13.94 9.85 -1.51
N ALA A 46 14.64 10.33 -0.47
CA ALA A 46 14.22 10.28 0.93
C ALA A 46 13.46 11.53 1.41
N GLY A 47 13.07 12.42 0.48
CA GLY A 47 12.32 13.63 0.78
C GLY A 47 10.95 13.35 1.38
N THR A 48 10.57 14.11 2.38
CA THR A 48 9.28 13.95 3.09
C THR A 48 8.21 14.88 2.54
N ILE A 49 6.93 14.49 2.68
CA ILE A 49 5.78 15.36 2.36
C ILE A 49 5.93 16.73 3.05
N ARG A 50 6.29 16.73 4.33
CA ARG A 50 6.54 17.94 5.12
C ARG A 50 7.60 18.85 4.51
N GLN A 51 8.71 18.30 4.02
CA GLN A 51 9.76 19.11 3.38
C GLN A 51 9.26 19.74 2.09
N GLY A 52 8.57 18.99 1.23
CA GLY A 52 8.00 19.55 -0.01
C GLY A 52 6.95 20.62 0.27
N LEU A 53 6.06 20.38 1.24
CA LEU A 53 5.09 21.39 1.66
C LEU A 53 5.78 22.68 2.14
N ARG A 54 6.88 22.61 2.88
CA ARG A 54 7.64 23.82 3.28
C ARG A 54 8.19 24.60 2.09
N LEU A 55 8.64 23.91 1.04
CA LEU A 55 9.12 24.55 -0.20
C LEU A 55 7.97 25.18 -1.00
N MET A 56 6.76 24.61 -0.89
CA MET A 56 5.53 25.16 -1.48
C MET A 56 4.92 26.30 -0.65
N TYR A 57 5.33 26.46 0.62
CA TYR A 57 4.79 27.44 1.58
C TYR A 57 5.57 28.76 1.77
N PRO A 58 6.20 29.40 0.76
CA PRO A 58 6.26 30.85 0.74
C PRO A 58 4.90 31.38 0.25
N MET A 59 4.34 32.35 0.95
CA MET A 59 3.19 33.12 0.49
C MET A 59 3.61 33.87 -0.79
N ILE A 60 3.47 33.24 -1.97
CA ILE A 60 3.73 33.91 -3.23
C ILE A 60 2.49 34.75 -3.55
N VAL A 61 2.55 36.04 -3.22
CA VAL A 61 1.69 37.03 -3.86
C VAL A 61 2.19 37.14 -5.30
N THR A 62 1.62 36.37 -6.23
CA THR A 62 1.98 36.46 -7.64
C THR A 62 1.44 37.75 -8.23
N HIS A 63 2.28 38.78 -8.24
CA HIS A 63 2.21 39.79 -9.31
C HIS A 63 3.12 39.29 -10.46
N GLY A 64 2.67 38.31 -11.26
CA GLY A 64 3.45 37.77 -12.39
C GLY A 64 3.07 36.37 -12.90
N VAL A 65 3.85 35.86 -13.87
CA VAL A 65 3.70 34.51 -14.47
C VAL A 65 4.09 33.44 -13.45
N PHE A 66 3.27 32.41 -13.33
CA PHE A 66 3.47 31.31 -12.38
C PHE A 66 4.64 30.40 -12.82
N PRO A 67 5.65 30.12 -11.97
CA PRO A 67 6.79 29.28 -12.35
C PRO A 67 6.38 27.87 -12.78
N GLU A 68 6.90 27.39 -13.91
CA GLU A 68 6.55 26.08 -14.48
C GLU A 68 6.84 24.92 -13.52
N GLN A 69 7.96 24.97 -12.80
CA GLN A 69 8.33 23.93 -11.84
C GLN A 69 7.33 23.83 -10.68
N LEU A 70 6.80 24.97 -10.23
CA LEU A 70 5.78 24.99 -9.18
C LEU A 70 4.46 24.43 -9.71
N GLN A 71 4.08 24.76 -10.95
CA GLN A 71 2.90 24.18 -11.59
C GLN A 71 2.97 22.65 -11.63
N LYS A 72 4.10 22.11 -12.10
CA LYS A 72 4.33 20.65 -12.12
C LYS A 72 4.20 20.05 -10.73
N THR A 73 4.75 20.71 -9.71
CA THR A 73 4.63 20.26 -8.31
C THR A 73 3.18 20.20 -7.83
N PHE A 74 2.35 21.19 -8.18
CA PHE A 74 0.92 21.18 -7.82
C PHE A 74 0.15 20.12 -8.59
N ASP A 75 0.45 19.94 -9.87
CA ASP A 75 -0.19 18.93 -10.72
C ASP A 75 0.12 17.52 -10.22
N SER A 76 1.39 17.21 -9.94
CA SER A 76 1.79 15.90 -9.39
C SER A 76 1.29 15.68 -7.96
N MET A 77 1.21 16.72 -7.13
CA MET A 77 0.55 16.64 -5.82
C MET A 77 -0.94 16.31 -5.95
N SER A 78 -1.64 16.90 -6.93
CA SER A 78 -3.05 16.61 -7.18
C SER A 78 -3.26 15.14 -7.56
N VAL A 79 -2.40 14.60 -8.43
CA VAL A 79 -2.40 13.18 -8.80
C VAL A 79 -2.14 12.28 -7.59
N LEU A 80 -1.13 12.63 -6.77
CA LEU A 80 -0.82 11.89 -5.54
C LEU A 80 -2.02 11.85 -4.58
N LEU A 81 -2.70 12.98 -4.38
CA LEU A 81 -3.87 13.07 -3.51
C LEU A 81 -5.07 12.30 -4.05
N ASP A 82 -5.29 12.30 -5.36
CA ASP A 82 -6.33 11.48 -6.00
C ASP A 82 -6.07 9.98 -5.80
N ILE A 83 -4.81 9.54 -5.93
CA ILE A 83 -4.41 8.16 -5.62
C ILE A 83 -4.65 7.84 -4.14
N CYS A 84 -4.24 8.72 -3.22
CA CYS A 84 -4.51 8.54 -1.80
C CYS A 84 -6.01 8.42 -1.50
N ALA A 85 -6.85 9.26 -2.11
CA ALA A 85 -8.30 9.18 -1.95
C ALA A 85 -8.86 7.85 -2.44
N LYS A 86 -8.43 7.38 -3.61
CA LYS A 86 -8.80 6.05 -4.14
C LYS A 86 -8.35 4.92 -3.21
N ILE A 87 -7.17 5.02 -2.61
CA ILE A 87 -6.68 4.03 -1.64
C ILE A 87 -7.54 4.00 -0.40
N LEU A 88 -7.84 5.16 0.18
CA LEU A 88 -8.64 5.25 1.40
C LEU A 88 -10.07 4.70 1.22
N VAL A 89 -10.66 4.87 0.03
CA VAL A 89 -12.00 4.34 -0.27
C VAL A 89 -11.99 2.83 -0.54
N ASN A 90 -10.99 2.33 -1.27
CA ASN A 90 -11.02 0.97 -1.80
C ASN A 90 -10.27 -0.06 -0.94
N THR A 91 -9.46 0.36 0.04
CA THR A 91 -8.62 -0.59 0.80
C THR A 91 -9.42 -1.45 1.76
N ASP A 92 -10.37 -0.90 2.51
CA ASP A 92 -11.18 -1.68 3.47
C ASP A 92 -11.92 -2.86 2.81
N PRO A 93 -12.73 -2.66 1.73
CA PRO A 93 -13.40 -3.79 1.09
C PRO A 93 -12.42 -4.80 0.49
N LEU A 94 -11.25 -4.34 0.01
CA LEU A 94 -10.21 -5.19 -0.53
C LEU A 94 -9.52 -6.04 0.56
N LEU A 95 -9.23 -5.45 1.71
CA LEU A 95 -8.69 -6.15 2.88
C LEU A 95 -9.68 -7.20 3.37
N THR A 96 -10.96 -6.87 3.50
CA THR A 96 -11.99 -7.84 3.89
C THR A 96 -12.04 -9.03 2.93
N GLN A 97 -12.00 -8.81 1.62
CA GLN A 97 -11.97 -9.90 0.63
C GLN A 97 -10.73 -10.79 0.77
N LEU A 98 -9.56 -10.20 0.97
CA LEU A 98 -8.30 -10.94 1.15
C LEU A 98 -8.26 -11.69 2.49
N GLU A 99 -8.80 -11.11 3.56
CA GLU A 99 -8.90 -11.74 4.88
C GLU A 99 -9.83 -12.95 4.85
N ASP A 100 -11.02 -12.81 4.25
CA ASP A 100 -11.98 -13.88 4.07
C ASP A 100 -11.38 -15.04 3.26
N ALA A 101 -10.73 -14.73 2.14
CA ALA A 101 -10.05 -15.73 1.32
C ALA A 101 -8.94 -16.44 2.11
N THR A 102 -8.12 -15.68 2.83
CA THR A 102 -7.02 -16.22 3.65
C THR A 102 -7.53 -17.12 4.77
N LYS A 103 -8.65 -16.76 5.40
CA LYS A 103 -9.30 -17.55 6.44
C LYS A 103 -9.79 -18.89 5.89
N ARG A 104 -10.60 -18.87 4.82
CA ARG A 104 -11.11 -20.09 4.16
C ARG A 104 -9.99 -21.01 3.70
N ILE A 105 -8.92 -20.45 3.14
CA ILE A 105 -7.73 -21.22 2.73
C ILE A 105 -7.06 -21.85 3.95
N SER A 106 -6.88 -21.09 5.03
CA SER A 106 -6.17 -21.55 6.22
C SER A 106 -6.91 -22.70 6.94
N GLU A 107 -8.24 -22.73 6.86
CA GLU A 107 -9.07 -23.85 7.36
C GLU A 107 -8.76 -25.18 6.63
N CYS A 108 -8.32 -25.14 5.37
CA CYS A 108 -7.90 -26.34 4.65
C CYS A 108 -6.56 -26.94 5.11
N TYR A 109 -5.80 -26.24 5.97
CA TYR A 109 -4.47 -26.67 6.36
C TYR A 109 -4.49 -27.99 7.14
N ASP A 110 -5.46 -28.16 8.04
CA ASP A 110 -5.57 -29.35 8.88
C ASP A 110 -5.92 -30.60 8.05
N GLU A 111 -6.67 -30.42 6.97
CA GLU A 111 -7.05 -31.50 6.04
C GLU A 111 -6.05 -31.70 4.89
N LEU A 112 -5.02 -30.85 4.77
CA LEU A 112 -4.13 -30.80 3.61
C LEU A 112 -3.42 -32.13 3.35
N SER A 113 -3.02 -32.84 4.42
CA SER A 113 -2.39 -34.16 4.31
C SER A 113 -3.35 -35.20 3.71
N ALA A 114 -4.60 -35.23 4.18
CA ALA A 114 -5.64 -36.10 3.64
C ALA A 114 -5.99 -35.75 2.19
N LEU A 115 -6.06 -34.46 1.87
CA LEU A 115 -6.29 -33.96 0.50
C LEU A 115 -5.14 -34.31 -0.45
N CYS A 116 -3.89 -34.32 0.02
CA CYS A 116 -2.76 -34.79 -0.76
C CYS A 116 -2.92 -36.28 -1.11
N LEU A 117 -3.27 -37.10 -0.13
CA LEU A 117 -3.48 -38.53 -0.33
C LEU A 117 -4.63 -38.82 -1.31
N SER A 118 -5.76 -38.12 -1.17
CA SER A 118 -6.93 -38.28 -2.04
C SER A 118 -6.67 -37.79 -3.47
N ALA A 119 -5.82 -36.77 -3.64
CA ALA A 119 -5.33 -36.32 -4.95
C ALA A 119 -4.19 -37.20 -5.52
N GLY A 120 -3.78 -38.26 -4.83
CA GLY A 120 -2.69 -39.16 -5.26
C GLY A 120 -1.27 -38.58 -5.08
N LEU A 121 -1.12 -37.47 -4.35
CA LEU A 121 0.17 -36.87 -4.02
C LEU A 121 0.80 -37.61 -2.84
N ARG A 122 2.03 -38.12 -3.03
CA ARG A 122 2.79 -38.85 -1.99
C ARG A 122 4.27 -38.47 -2.01
N GLY A 123 4.96 -38.72 -0.90
CA GLY A 123 6.39 -38.43 -0.75
C GLY A 123 6.73 -36.99 -1.10
N LEU A 124 7.76 -36.80 -1.92
CA LEU A 124 8.25 -35.47 -2.32
C LEU A 124 7.18 -34.58 -2.96
N LYS A 125 6.20 -35.17 -3.69
CA LYS A 125 5.10 -34.40 -4.29
C LYS A 125 4.16 -33.81 -3.24
N ALA A 126 3.85 -34.58 -2.19
CA ALA A 126 3.04 -34.10 -1.06
C ALA A 126 3.80 -33.03 -0.25
N THR A 127 5.10 -33.23 0.00
CA THR A 127 5.94 -32.21 0.65
C THR A 127 5.93 -30.89 -0.12
N ARG A 128 6.13 -30.94 -1.44
CA ARG A 128 6.10 -29.74 -2.30
C ARG A 128 4.73 -29.05 -2.31
N ALA A 129 3.64 -29.82 -2.28
CA ALA A 129 2.29 -29.26 -2.17
C ALA A 129 2.12 -28.48 -0.85
N SER A 130 2.54 -29.05 0.27
CA SER A 130 2.52 -28.38 1.58
C SER A 130 3.40 -27.13 1.64
N GLU A 131 4.59 -27.17 1.05
CA GLU A 131 5.48 -26.00 0.95
C GLU A 131 4.88 -24.88 0.10
N ASN A 132 4.31 -25.22 -1.07
CA ASN A 132 3.64 -24.27 -1.93
C ASN A 132 2.43 -23.64 -1.23
N PHE A 133 1.66 -24.43 -0.50
CA PHE A 133 0.52 -23.97 0.29
C PHE A 133 0.97 -22.96 1.34
N ALA A 134 1.96 -23.32 2.16
CA ALA A 134 2.50 -22.45 3.20
C ALA A 134 3.08 -21.16 2.61
N TRP A 135 3.75 -21.25 1.46
CA TRP A 135 4.26 -20.06 0.76
C TRP A 135 3.12 -19.14 0.27
N ASN A 136 2.07 -19.69 -0.35
CA ASN A 136 0.94 -18.88 -0.79
C ASN A 136 0.20 -18.21 0.38
N VAL A 137 0.00 -18.90 1.51
CA VAL A 137 -0.61 -18.31 2.71
C VAL A 137 0.25 -17.19 3.27
N ARG A 138 1.58 -17.36 3.34
CA ARG A 138 2.50 -16.29 3.75
C ARG A 138 2.42 -15.08 2.81
N LEU A 139 2.35 -15.31 1.50
CA LEU A 139 2.19 -14.25 0.51
C LEU A 139 0.91 -13.44 0.76
N LEU A 140 -0.23 -14.10 1.00
CA LEU A 140 -1.49 -13.43 1.28
C LEU A 140 -1.43 -12.59 2.56
N LYS A 141 -0.90 -13.16 3.65
CA LYS A 141 -0.75 -12.44 4.93
C LYS A 141 0.21 -11.25 4.82
N ALA A 142 1.31 -11.41 4.08
CA ALA A 142 2.23 -10.32 3.81
C ALA A 142 1.53 -9.19 3.04
N GLN A 143 0.72 -9.52 2.04
CA GLN A 143 0.00 -8.52 1.25
C GLN A 143 -1.06 -7.77 2.07
N LEU A 144 -1.77 -8.45 2.98
CA LEU A 144 -2.68 -7.79 3.93
C LEU A 144 -1.94 -6.74 4.75
N THR A 145 -0.80 -7.11 5.34
CA THR A 145 0.02 -6.19 6.14
C THR A 145 0.54 -5.02 5.32
N LEU A 146 0.98 -5.26 4.08
CA LEU A 146 1.46 -4.21 3.19
C LEU A 146 0.35 -3.21 2.84
N MET A 147 -0.87 -3.69 2.54
CA MET A 147 -1.97 -2.79 2.22
C MET A 147 -2.45 -1.95 3.40
N SER A 148 -2.51 -2.51 4.62
CA SER A 148 -2.82 -1.70 5.81
C SER A 148 -1.78 -0.58 6.01
N LYS A 149 -0.49 -0.86 5.73
CA LYS A 149 0.56 0.17 5.76
C LYS A 149 0.38 1.21 4.66
N THR A 150 0.10 0.79 3.43
CA THR A 150 -0.17 1.69 2.29
C THR A 150 -1.37 2.60 2.57
N GLN A 151 -2.44 2.08 3.18
CA GLN A 151 -3.58 2.90 3.59
C GLN A 151 -3.23 3.91 4.68
N ALA A 152 -2.44 3.50 5.68
CA ALA A 152 -1.96 4.39 6.73
C ALA A 152 -1.05 5.50 6.16
N GLU A 153 -0.17 5.17 5.20
CA GLU A 153 0.67 6.14 4.49
C GLU A 153 -0.18 7.12 3.69
N ALA A 154 -1.16 6.64 2.92
CA ALA A 154 -2.09 7.50 2.19
C ALA A 154 -2.87 8.45 3.12
N ASN A 155 -3.30 7.96 4.29
CA ASN A 155 -3.97 8.77 5.30
C ASN A 155 -3.05 9.85 5.89
N ASP A 156 -1.80 9.48 6.20
CA ASP A 156 -0.80 10.39 6.73
C ASP A 156 -0.45 11.50 5.72
N ILE A 157 -0.25 11.16 4.44
CA ILE A 157 -0.04 12.13 3.36
C ILE A 157 -1.19 13.14 3.32
N VAL A 158 -2.44 12.66 3.26
CA VAL A 158 -3.63 13.54 3.22
C VAL A 158 -3.73 14.41 4.47
N THR A 159 -3.39 13.86 5.64
CA THR A 159 -3.41 14.60 6.91
C THR A 159 -2.36 15.69 6.94
N GLN A 160 -1.14 15.41 6.48
CA GLN A 160 -0.05 16.39 6.39
C GLN A 160 -0.40 17.55 5.45
N VAL A 161 -1.02 17.26 4.32
CA VAL A 161 -1.47 18.28 3.36
C VAL A 161 -2.65 19.09 3.88
N ARG A 162 -3.60 18.45 4.58
CA ARG A 162 -4.79 19.14 5.14
C ARG A 162 -4.45 20.05 6.31
N ASN A 163 -3.50 19.65 7.15
CA ASN A 163 -3.09 20.42 8.32
C ASN A 163 -1.57 20.62 8.37
N PRO A 164 -1.02 21.43 7.45
CA PRO A 164 0.42 21.72 7.45
C PRO A 164 0.84 22.46 8.73
N PHE A 165 -0.08 23.20 9.37
CA PHE A 165 0.14 24.03 10.57
C PHE A 165 0.01 23.29 11.91
N GLY A 166 -0.69 22.16 11.99
CA GLY A 166 -0.77 21.33 13.20
C GLY A 166 0.59 20.76 13.60
N ALA A 167 1.53 20.72 12.66
CA ALA A 167 2.93 20.42 12.93
C ALA A 167 3.72 21.62 13.46
N TYR A 168 3.28 22.87 13.22
CA TYR A 168 3.94 24.11 13.69
C TYR A 168 3.53 24.53 15.11
N SER A 169 2.36 24.09 15.61
CA SER A 169 1.91 24.37 16.98
C SER A 169 2.90 23.88 18.04
N GLY A 170 3.55 22.74 17.82
CA GLY A 170 4.64 22.23 18.67
C GLY A 170 5.92 23.06 18.59
N TRP A 171 6.19 23.76 17.48
CA TRP A 171 7.36 24.63 17.31
C TRP A 171 7.14 26.01 17.94
N LEU A 172 5.93 26.58 17.81
CA LEU A 172 5.55 27.81 18.52
C LEU A 172 5.60 27.65 20.05
N GLN A 173 5.47 26.41 20.54
CA GLN A 173 5.63 26.08 21.96
C GLN A 173 7.09 25.76 22.34
N ALA A 174 7.94 25.39 21.37
CA ALA A 174 9.37 25.15 21.58
C ALA A 174 10.17 26.46 21.58
N ASP A 175 9.83 27.43 20.73
CA ASP A 175 10.45 28.77 20.73
C ASP A 175 10.09 29.57 22.01
N LYS A 176 8.91 29.34 22.59
CA LYS A 176 8.50 29.93 23.88
C LYS A 176 9.24 29.39 25.11
N LYS A 177 10.09 28.37 24.96
CA LYS A 177 10.92 27.83 26.06
C LYS A 177 12.35 28.38 26.06
N VAL A 178 12.66 29.32 25.17
CA VAL A 178 13.99 29.93 25.02
C VAL A 178 14.00 31.42 25.43
N GLU A 179 12.88 31.95 25.92
CA GLU A 179 12.79 33.24 26.65
C GLU A 179 12.55 33.00 28.14
#